data_AF-A0A8D8AIA2-F1
#
_entry.id   AF-A0A8D8AIA2-F1
#
_cell.length_a   1.000
_cell.length_b   1.000
_cell.length_c   1.000
_cell.angle_alpha   90.00
_cell.angle_beta   90.00
_cell.angle_gamma   90.00
#
_symmetry.space_group_name_H-M   'P 1'
#
loop_
_entity.id
_entity.type
_entity.pdbx_description
1 polymer ?
#
loop_
_entity_poly.entity_id
_entity_poly.type
_entity_poly.pdbx_seq_one_letter_code
_entity_poly.pdbx_strand_id
1 'polypeptide(L)'
;MTCKIDFSECLKDSPKFRLRLEQEESEIDHLEQKLEKIIKMCSLAVDSGKEYIRNQSAFATSLWDLQKHFQDDKSSTNALAKLIHCLQEMNKFHTTLLDQANRTVLKNLTSFLKKDVKEVKDYKQIFTKVSENMDVAVYKNSQVNKNRPVDIVEAENLLSATKSCFNHAALDYVNYITMLQNRKRHEILSTLLSYIQACSTYFHQGSDLCEDFGDFFKTLDVEIGNMRGEYNLLDKQMQNRHTCVNELADNGEKSLASLSSGGGG
;
A
#
# COMPACT_ATOMS: atom_id res chain seq x y z
N MET A 1 -6.12 15.96 -26.45
CA MET A 1 -5.89 14.58 -26.94
C MET A 1 -5.11 14.73 -28.23
N THR A 2 -3.92 14.16 -28.35
CA THR A 2 -3.11 14.29 -29.57
C THR A 2 -2.75 12.91 -30.10
N CYS A 3 -3.23 12.59 -31.31
CA CYS A 3 -2.71 11.45 -32.06
C CYS A 3 -1.32 11.83 -32.54
N LYS A 4 -0.29 11.17 -32.01
CA LYS A 4 1.12 11.46 -32.38
C LYS A 4 1.53 10.81 -33.70
N ILE A 5 0.70 9.93 -34.24
CA ILE A 5 0.93 9.20 -35.48
C ILE A 5 -0.13 9.65 -36.49
N ASP A 6 0.31 10.19 -37.63
CA ASP A 6 -0.58 10.61 -38.70
C ASP A 6 -1.11 9.37 -39.44
N PHE A 7 -2.43 9.26 -39.58
CA PHE A 7 -3.07 8.19 -40.34
C PHE A 7 -2.67 8.20 -41.81
N SER A 8 -2.40 9.37 -42.40
CA SER A 8 -1.92 9.46 -43.78
C SER A 8 -0.55 8.80 -43.96
N GLU A 9 0.35 8.98 -42.98
CA GLU A 9 1.68 8.38 -42.99
C GLU A 9 1.65 6.88 -42.65
N CYS A 10 0.71 6.46 -41.79
CA CYS A 10 0.43 5.06 -41.51
C CYS A 10 0.01 4.30 -42.78
N LEU A 11 -0.94 4.84 -43.55
CA LEU A 11 -1.42 4.20 -44.79
C LEU A 11 -0.38 4.19 -45.93
N LYS A 12 0.63 5.07 -45.86
CA LYS A 12 1.77 5.07 -46.78
C LYS A 12 2.87 4.11 -46.38
N ASP A 13 2.80 3.57 -45.16
CA ASP A 13 3.87 2.81 -44.53
C ASP A 13 5.25 3.48 -44.63
N SER A 14 5.31 4.79 -44.36
CA SER A 14 6.54 5.55 -44.59
C SER A 14 7.64 5.17 -43.59
N PRO A 15 8.94 5.30 -43.94
CA PRO A 15 10.03 5.10 -42.97
C PRO A 15 9.89 5.99 -41.73
N LYS A 16 9.31 7.19 -41.90
CA LYS A 16 9.00 8.11 -40.80
C LYS A 16 7.93 7.56 -39.87
N PHE A 17 6.88 6.93 -40.42
CA PHE A 17 5.87 6.21 -39.63
C PHE A 17 6.51 5.07 -38.83
N ARG A 18 7.32 4.21 -39.48
CA ARG A 18 8.01 3.09 -38.81
C ARG A 18 8.91 3.54 -37.67
N LEU A 19 9.72 4.59 -37.89
CA LEU A 19 10.56 5.17 -36.83
C LEU A 19 9.72 5.70 -35.66
N ARG A 20 8.58 6.34 -35.94
CA ARG A 20 7.71 6.86 -34.88
C ARG A 20 7.05 5.74 -34.09
N LEU A 21 6.66 4.66 -34.77
CA LEU A 21 6.06 3.48 -34.16
C LEU A 21 7.05 2.82 -33.19
N GLU A 22 8.29 2.61 -33.62
CA GLU A 22 9.37 2.06 -32.79
C GLU A 22 9.64 2.91 -31.53
N GLN A 23 9.62 4.23 -31.67
CA GLN A 23 9.75 5.14 -30.51
C GLN A 23 8.62 4.95 -29.50
N GLU A 24 7.36 4.90 -29.96
CA GLU A 24 6.21 4.71 -29.07
C GLU A 24 6.21 3.31 -28.45
N GLU A 25 6.64 2.27 -29.18
CA GLU A 25 6.83 0.92 -28.65
C GLU A 25 7.85 0.89 -27.52
N SER A 26 9.03 1.49 -27.73
CA SER A 26 10.08 1.57 -26.69
C SER A 26 9.60 2.32 -25.45
N GLU A 27 8.81 3.39 -25.62
CA GLU A 27 8.24 4.13 -24.50
C GLU A 27 7.18 3.33 -23.73
N ILE A 28 6.41 2.48 -24.42
CA ILE A 28 5.42 1.59 -23.79
C ILE A 28 6.13 0.49 -23.00
N ASP A 29 7.15 -0.14 -23.55
CA ASP A 29 7.95 -1.14 -22.84
C ASP A 29 8.66 -0.53 -21.62
N HIS A 30 9.16 0.70 -21.76
CA HIS A 30 9.73 1.44 -20.62
C HIS A 30 8.68 1.72 -19.54
N LEU A 31 7.48 2.19 -19.93
CA LEU A 31 6.38 2.46 -19.02
C LEU A 31 5.97 1.20 -18.23
N GLU A 32 5.83 0.07 -18.92
CA GLU A 32 5.50 -1.22 -18.30
C GLU A 32 6.51 -1.57 -17.21
N GLN A 33 7.81 -1.55 -17.51
CA GLN A 33 8.86 -1.85 -16.53
C GLN A 33 8.81 -0.94 -15.29
N LYS A 34 8.53 0.35 -15.49
CA LYS A 34 8.41 1.30 -14.36
C LYS A 34 7.17 1.00 -13.51
N LEU A 35 6.04 0.70 -14.14
CA LEU A 35 4.80 0.35 -13.44
C LEU A 35 4.92 -0.98 -12.69
N GLU A 36 5.55 -1.99 -13.29
CA GLU A 36 5.85 -3.27 -12.61
C GLU A 36 6.71 -3.05 -11.36
N LYS A 37 7.73 -2.19 -11.45
CA LYS A 37 8.55 -1.84 -10.29
C LYS A 37 7.72 -1.16 -9.20
N ILE A 38 6.82 -0.24 -9.56
CA ILE A 38 5.92 0.43 -8.60
C ILE A 38 5.00 -0.58 -7.91
N ILE A 39 4.37 -1.47 -8.68
CA ILE A 39 3.50 -2.55 -8.15
C ILE A 39 4.29 -3.42 -7.18
N LYS A 40 5.50 -3.84 -7.55
CA LYS A 40 6.38 -4.65 -6.68
C LYS A 40 6.70 -3.93 -5.38
N MET A 41 7.09 -2.66 -5.43
CA MET A 41 7.42 -1.90 -4.22
C MET A 41 6.20 -1.68 -3.33
N CYS A 42 5.03 -1.40 -3.91
CA CYS A 42 3.79 -1.27 -3.16
C CYS A 42 3.38 -2.60 -2.50
N SER A 43 3.54 -3.74 -3.18
CA SER A 43 3.27 -5.06 -2.61
C SER A 43 4.16 -5.35 -1.41
N LEU A 44 5.47 -5.09 -1.54
CA LEU A 44 6.42 -5.26 -0.44
C LEU A 44 6.08 -4.36 0.76
N ALA A 45 5.68 -3.12 0.52
CA ALA A 45 5.26 -2.19 1.57
C ALA A 45 3.99 -2.69 2.28
N VAL A 46 3.01 -3.19 1.53
CA VAL A 46 1.78 -3.80 2.06
C VAL A 46 2.10 -5.02 2.92
N ASP A 47 2.94 -5.92 2.43
CA ASP A 47 3.25 -7.17 3.14
C ASP A 47 4.04 -6.88 4.43
N SER A 48 4.99 -5.94 4.37
CA SER A 48 5.72 -5.46 5.54
C SER A 48 4.78 -4.78 6.55
N GLY A 49 3.80 -4.00 6.07
CA GLY A 49 2.78 -3.37 6.91
C GLY A 49 1.88 -4.39 7.60
N LYS A 50 1.47 -5.47 6.90
CA LYS A 50 0.69 -6.55 7.50
C LYS A 50 1.46 -7.25 8.61
N GLU A 51 2.74 -7.51 8.39
CA GLU A 51 3.63 -8.10 9.39
C GLU A 51 3.79 -7.18 10.61
N TYR A 52 3.93 -5.87 10.39
CA TYR A 52 3.93 -4.88 11.46
C TYR A 52 2.64 -4.93 12.30
N ILE A 53 1.46 -4.94 11.65
CA ILE A 53 0.16 -5.02 12.33
C ILE A 53 0.02 -6.34 13.11
N ARG A 54 0.52 -7.46 12.57
CA ARG A 54 0.54 -8.75 13.26
C ARG A 54 1.35 -8.67 14.55
N ASN A 55 2.55 -8.09 14.49
CA ASN A 55 3.41 -7.91 15.65
C ASN A 55 2.81 -6.93 16.68
N GLN A 56 2.19 -5.84 16.22
CA GLN A 56 1.47 -4.90 17.07
C GLN A 56 0.24 -5.54 17.76
N SER A 57 -0.46 -6.44 17.07
CA SER A 57 -1.58 -7.18 17.66
C SER A 57 -1.09 -8.15 18.74
N ALA A 58 0.01 -8.87 18.50
CA ALA A 58 0.63 -9.74 19.50
C ALA A 58 1.14 -8.96 20.72
N PHE A 59 1.68 -7.76 20.50
CA PHE A 59 2.04 -6.84 21.58
C PHE A 59 0.81 -6.45 22.43
N ALA A 60 -0.30 -6.06 21.78
CA ALA A 60 -1.54 -5.74 22.47
C ALA A 60 -2.08 -6.93 23.29
N THR A 61 -2.01 -8.16 22.77
CA THR A 61 -2.37 -9.38 23.52
C THR A 61 -1.49 -9.58 24.74
N SER A 62 -0.18 -9.35 24.61
CA SER A 62 0.76 -9.47 25.74
C SER A 62 0.46 -8.45 26.85
N LEU A 63 0.00 -7.25 26.48
CA LEU A 63 -0.46 -6.25 27.44
C LEU A 63 -1.76 -6.67 28.15
N TRP A 64 -2.69 -7.34 27.46
CA TRP A 64 -3.88 -7.92 28.10
C TRP A 64 -3.52 -9.00 29.10
N ASP A 65 -2.53 -9.84 28.81
CA ASP A 65 -2.05 -10.84 29.77
C ASP A 65 -1.39 -10.19 30.98
N LEU A 66 -0.59 -9.14 30.76
CA LEU A 66 0.01 -8.35 31.83
C LEU A 66 -1.04 -7.71 32.74
N GLN A 67 -2.16 -7.24 32.20
CA GLN A 67 -3.24 -6.63 32.97
C GLN A 67 -3.76 -7.53 34.10
N LYS A 68 -3.68 -8.85 33.96
CA LYS A 68 -4.09 -9.81 35.01
C LYS A 68 -3.32 -9.63 36.31
N HIS A 69 -2.12 -9.04 36.28
CA HIS A 69 -1.34 -8.75 37.48
C HIS A 69 -1.78 -7.49 38.24
N PHE A 70 -2.71 -6.71 37.69
CA PHE A 70 -3.21 -5.46 38.28
C PHE A 70 -4.65 -5.58 38.80
N GLN A 71 -5.19 -6.80 38.94
CA GLN A 71 -6.60 -7.03 39.31
C GLN A 71 -6.99 -6.42 40.67
N ASP A 72 -6.02 -6.28 41.58
CA ASP A 72 -6.23 -5.67 42.89
C ASP A 72 -6.41 -4.14 42.81
N ASP A 73 -5.97 -3.51 41.72
CA ASP A 73 -6.15 -2.09 41.45
C ASP A 73 -7.01 -1.86 40.19
N LYS A 74 -8.27 -1.52 40.44
CA LYS A 74 -9.23 -1.17 39.38
C LYS A 74 -8.75 0.04 38.57
N SER A 75 -8.03 1.00 39.15
CA SER A 75 -7.56 2.18 38.44
C SER A 75 -6.52 1.79 37.39
N SER A 76 -5.45 1.11 37.80
CA SER A 76 -4.40 0.61 36.90
C SER A 76 -4.96 -0.35 35.84
N THR A 77 -5.88 -1.24 36.22
CA THR A 77 -6.54 -2.14 35.26
C THR A 77 -7.27 -1.36 34.17
N ASN A 78 -8.07 -0.36 34.54
CA ASN A 78 -8.83 0.46 33.60
C ASN A 78 -7.92 1.34 32.73
N ALA A 79 -6.86 1.92 33.30
CA ALA A 79 -5.88 2.70 32.55
C ALA A 79 -5.19 1.85 31.48
N LEU A 80 -4.73 0.65 31.85
CA LEU A 80 -4.10 -0.28 30.92
C LEU A 80 -5.07 -0.73 29.82
N ALA A 81 -6.35 -1.00 30.16
CA ALA A 81 -7.38 -1.33 29.16
C ALA A 81 -7.54 -0.22 28.11
N LYS A 82 -7.61 1.04 28.55
CA LYS A 82 -7.74 2.21 27.66
C LYS A 82 -6.51 2.39 26.77
N LEU A 83 -5.30 2.20 27.30
CA LEU A 83 -4.07 2.24 26.50
C LEU A 83 -4.05 1.16 25.42
N ILE A 84 -4.42 -0.08 25.77
CA ILE A 84 -4.49 -1.18 24.81
C ILE A 84 -5.56 -0.91 23.75
N HIS A 85 -6.72 -0.38 24.14
CA HIS A 85 -7.78 0.00 23.20
C HIS A 85 -7.28 1.04 22.18
N CYS A 86 -6.62 2.10 22.64
CA CYS A 86 -6.03 3.11 21.74
C CYS A 86 -5.07 2.48 20.72
N LEU A 87 -4.18 1.60 21.17
CA LEU A 87 -3.26 0.87 20.28
C LEU A 87 -3.99 0.00 19.24
N GLN A 88 -5.06 -0.67 19.66
CA GLN A 88 -5.88 -1.51 18.78
C GLN A 88 -6.62 -0.67 17.72
N GLU A 89 -7.14 0.50 18.07
CA GLU A 89 -7.77 1.41 17.11
C GLU A 89 -6.76 1.92 16.07
N MET A 90 -5.54 2.30 16.50
CA MET A 90 -4.48 2.68 15.57
C MET A 90 -4.15 1.55 14.57
N ASN A 91 -4.11 0.29 15.03
CA ASN A 91 -3.89 -0.87 14.16
C ASN A 91 -5.02 -1.07 13.14
N LYS A 92 -6.28 -0.78 13.51
CA LYS A 92 -7.43 -0.85 12.59
C LYS A 92 -7.33 0.18 11.47
N PHE A 93 -6.93 1.42 11.78
CA PHE A 93 -6.70 2.44 10.75
C PHE A 93 -5.58 2.05 9.80
N HIS A 94 -4.47 1.52 10.33
CA HIS A 94 -3.36 1.04 9.51
C HIS A 94 -3.82 -0.12 8.60
N THR A 95 -4.59 -1.08 9.13
CA THR A 95 -5.17 -2.19 8.35
C THR A 95 -6.00 -1.67 7.18
N THR A 96 -6.85 -0.68 7.44
CA THR A 96 -7.70 -0.04 6.42
C THR A 96 -6.86 0.63 5.34
N LEU A 97 -5.78 1.35 5.70
CA LEU A 97 -4.85 1.95 4.74
C LEU A 97 -4.20 0.89 3.83
N LEU A 98 -3.75 -0.23 4.39
CA LEU A 98 -3.13 -1.30 3.59
C LEU A 98 -4.13 -1.97 2.64
N ASP A 99 -5.38 -2.16 3.07
CA ASP A 99 -6.45 -2.65 2.18
C ASP A 99 -6.72 -1.67 1.03
N GLN A 100 -6.75 -0.36 1.31
CA GLN A 100 -6.86 0.66 0.27
C GLN A 100 -5.67 0.62 -0.71
N ALA A 101 -4.43 0.48 -0.22
CA ALA A 101 -3.25 0.33 -1.08
C ALA A 101 -3.35 -0.88 -2.02
N ASN A 102 -3.85 -2.02 -1.52
CA ASN A 102 -4.09 -3.21 -2.34
C ASN A 102 -5.17 -2.96 -3.41
N ARG A 103 -6.32 -2.42 -3.00
CA ARG A 103 -7.49 -2.24 -3.88
C ARG A 103 -7.32 -1.15 -4.91
N THR A 104 -6.45 -0.19 -4.66
CA THR A 104 -6.16 0.93 -5.57
C THR A 104 -4.89 0.64 -6.36
N VAL A 105 -3.72 0.86 -5.77
CA VAL A 105 -2.42 0.81 -6.46
C VAL A 105 -2.17 -0.55 -7.08
N LEU A 106 -2.26 -1.64 -6.31
CA LEU A 106 -1.95 -2.97 -6.84
C LEU A 106 -3.00 -3.39 -7.88
N LYS A 107 -4.29 -3.28 -7.57
CA LYS A 107 -5.36 -3.73 -8.48
C LYS A 107 -5.42 -2.90 -9.77
N ASN A 108 -5.45 -1.57 -9.67
CA ASN A 108 -5.65 -0.70 -10.84
C ASN A 108 -4.43 -0.76 -11.77
N LEU A 109 -3.21 -0.62 -11.24
CA LEU A 109 -2.01 -0.68 -12.07
C LEU A 109 -1.80 -2.07 -12.67
N THR A 110 -2.06 -3.15 -11.92
CA THR A 110 -1.99 -4.51 -12.47
C THR A 110 -3.02 -4.72 -13.57
N SER A 111 -4.25 -4.21 -13.39
CA SER A 111 -5.29 -4.27 -14.41
C SER A 111 -4.89 -3.50 -15.66
N PHE A 112 -4.34 -2.30 -15.51
CA PHE A 112 -3.87 -1.47 -16.61
C PHE A 112 -2.77 -2.17 -17.43
N LEU A 113 -1.80 -2.80 -16.75
CA LEU A 113 -0.76 -3.57 -17.45
C LEU A 113 -1.34 -4.80 -18.17
N LYS A 114 -2.17 -5.59 -17.48
CA LYS A 114 -2.70 -6.85 -18.02
C LYS A 114 -3.74 -6.67 -19.11
N LYS A 115 -4.42 -5.53 -19.14
CA LYS A 115 -5.47 -5.23 -20.11
C LYS A 115 -4.93 -4.29 -21.19
N ASP A 116 -4.64 -3.05 -20.83
CA ASP A 116 -4.36 -2.00 -21.81
C ASP A 116 -2.99 -2.14 -22.47
N VAL A 117 -1.93 -2.39 -21.69
CA VAL A 117 -0.59 -2.59 -22.25
C VAL A 117 -0.51 -3.90 -23.03
N LYS A 118 -1.10 -4.97 -22.48
CA LYS A 118 -1.16 -6.27 -23.15
C LYS A 118 -1.91 -6.19 -24.49
N GLU A 119 -3.05 -5.49 -24.55
CA GLU A 119 -3.83 -5.35 -25.78
C GLU A 119 -3.00 -4.69 -26.89
N VAL A 120 -2.23 -3.63 -26.56
CA VAL A 120 -1.31 -3.02 -27.53
C VAL A 120 -0.26 -4.02 -28.03
N LYS A 121 0.29 -4.88 -27.16
CA LYS A 121 1.26 -5.92 -27.55
C LYS A 121 0.64 -7.02 -28.42
N ASP A 122 -0.60 -7.40 -28.15
CA ASP A 122 -1.32 -8.38 -28.97
C ASP A 122 -1.55 -7.82 -30.38
N TYR A 123 -1.93 -6.54 -30.51
CA TYR A 123 -2.06 -5.88 -31.82
C TYR A 123 -0.73 -5.63 -32.52
N LYS A 124 0.37 -5.43 -31.77
CA LYS A 124 1.72 -5.40 -32.34
C LYS A 124 2.02 -6.70 -33.10
N GLN A 125 1.73 -7.85 -32.49
CA GLN A 125 1.97 -9.15 -33.13
C GLN A 125 1.15 -9.32 -34.42
N ILE A 126 -0.12 -8.90 -34.39
CA ILE A 126 -0.99 -8.92 -35.58
C ILE A 126 -0.41 -8.02 -36.67
N PHE A 127 -0.04 -6.79 -36.32
CA PHE A 127 0.56 -5.83 -37.25
C PHE A 127 1.86 -6.36 -37.86
N THR A 128 2.78 -6.91 -37.06
CA THR A 128 4.03 -7.52 -37.56
C THR A 128 3.75 -8.64 -38.55
N LYS A 129 2.85 -9.57 -38.23
CA LYS A 129 2.49 -10.67 -39.12
C LYS A 129 1.89 -10.20 -40.44
N VAL A 130 1.01 -9.21 -40.39
CA VAL A 130 0.39 -8.65 -41.62
C VAL A 130 1.41 -7.85 -42.43
N SER A 131 2.33 -7.15 -41.77
CA SER A 131 3.46 -6.48 -42.42
C SER A 131 4.36 -7.46 -43.18
N GLU A 132 4.75 -8.57 -42.55
CA GLU A 132 5.56 -9.62 -43.21
C GLU A 132 4.83 -10.23 -44.42
N ASN A 133 3.52 -10.48 -44.29
CA ASN A 133 2.70 -10.97 -45.41
C ASN A 133 2.66 -9.97 -46.57
N MET A 134 2.60 -8.67 -46.27
CA MET A 134 2.64 -7.61 -47.28
C MET A 134 3.98 -7.60 -48.02
N ASP A 135 5.10 -7.73 -47.31
CA ASP A 135 6.44 -7.83 -47.93
C ASP A 135 6.53 -9.04 -48.87
N VAL A 136 6.00 -10.20 -48.46
CA VAL A 136 5.94 -11.40 -49.29
C VAL A 136 5.06 -11.19 -50.53
N ALA A 137 3.90 -10.54 -50.38
CA ALA A 137 3.00 -10.27 -51.51
C ALA A 137 3.62 -9.29 -52.52
N VAL A 138 4.28 -8.23 -52.03
CA VAL A 138 5.04 -7.28 -52.87
C VAL A 138 6.16 -8.00 -53.61
N TYR A 139 6.94 -8.83 -52.91
CA TYR A 139 8.02 -9.59 -53.52
C TYR A 139 7.51 -10.54 -54.60
N LYS A 140 6.45 -11.33 -54.32
CA LYS A 140 5.83 -12.21 -55.32
C LYS A 140 5.35 -11.44 -56.54
N ASN A 141 4.65 -10.32 -56.35
CA ASN A 141 4.18 -9.48 -57.45
C ASN A 141 5.33 -8.95 -58.31
N SER A 142 6.47 -8.62 -57.70
CA SER A 142 7.65 -8.12 -58.41
C SER A 142 8.35 -9.17 -59.30
N GLN A 143 8.14 -10.46 -59.00
CA GLN A 143 8.77 -11.59 -59.71
C GLN A 143 7.90 -12.19 -60.82
N VAL A 144 6.66 -11.71 -61.01
CA VAL A 144 5.76 -12.26 -62.03
C VAL A 144 6.28 -12.01 -63.43
N ASN A 145 6.23 -13.05 -64.28
CA ASN A 145 6.61 -12.92 -65.68
C ASN A 145 5.57 -12.08 -66.45
N LYS A 146 6.02 -10.99 -67.07
CA LYS A 146 5.19 -10.06 -67.85
C LYS A 146 4.44 -10.72 -69.02
N ASN A 147 4.89 -11.89 -69.48
CA ASN A 147 4.26 -12.63 -70.58
C ASN A 147 3.10 -13.53 -70.13
N ARG A 148 2.81 -13.61 -68.82
CA ARG A 148 1.75 -14.43 -68.24
C ARG A 148 0.65 -13.55 -67.64
N PRO A 149 -0.30 -13.05 -68.45
CA PRO A 149 -1.29 -12.08 -68.00
C PRO A 149 -2.20 -12.60 -66.87
N VAL A 150 -2.46 -13.91 -66.80
CA VAL A 150 -3.24 -14.52 -65.71
C VAL A 150 -2.48 -14.43 -64.39
N ASP A 151 -1.22 -14.85 -64.36
CA ASP A 151 -0.35 -14.79 -63.18
C ASP A 151 -0.19 -13.34 -62.66
N ILE A 152 -0.18 -12.35 -63.56
CA ILE A 152 -0.13 -10.91 -63.19
C ILE A 152 -1.39 -10.51 -62.42
N VAL A 153 -2.57 -10.82 -62.98
CA VAL A 153 -3.85 -10.45 -62.35
C VAL A 153 -4.01 -11.14 -60.99
N GLU A 154 -3.59 -12.41 -60.86
CA GLU A 154 -3.63 -13.12 -59.58
C GLU A 154 -2.72 -12.48 -58.53
N ALA A 155 -1.49 -12.12 -58.91
CA ALA A 155 -0.55 -11.46 -57.99
C ALA A 155 -0.99 -10.05 -57.60
N GLU A 156 -1.54 -9.27 -58.53
CA GLU A 156 -2.11 -7.95 -58.26
C GLU A 156 -3.31 -8.02 -57.32
N ASN A 157 -4.21 -8.99 -57.51
CA ASN A 157 -5.35 -9.22 -56.62
C ASN A 157 -4.89 -9.62 -55.20
N LEU A 158 -3.92 -10.54 -55.09
CA LEU A 158 -3.36 -10.93 -53.80
C LEU A 158 -2.69 -9.73 -53.09
N LEU A 159 -1.92 -8.93 -53.82
CA LEU A 159 -1.26 -7.73 -53.29
C LEU A 159 -2.29 -6.70 -52.82
N SER A 160 -3.33 -6.44 -53.62
CA SER A 160 -4.41 -5.51 -53.26
C SER A 160 -5.14 -5.95 -51.99
N ALA A 161 -5.51 -7.24 -51.89
CA ALA A 161 -6.14 -7.79 -50.71
C ALA A 161 -5.24 -7.70 -49.46
N THR A 162 -3.95 -8.05 -49.60
CA THR A 162 -2.97 -7.99 -48.51
C THR A 162 -2.71 -6.55 -48.05
N LYS A 163 -2.64 -5.60 -48.99
CA LYS A 163 -2.51 -4.17 -48.70
C LYS A 163 -3.71 -3.63 -47.92
N SER A 164 -4.92 -4.04 -48.27
CA SER A 164 -6.13 -3.68 -47.52
C SER A 164 -6.05 -4.19 -46.07
N CYS A 165 -5.68 -5.46 -45.89
CA CYS A 165 -5.49 -6.06 -44.56
C CYS A 165 -4.42 -5.33 -43.74
N PHE A 166 -3.29 -4.98 -44.37
CA PHE A 166 -2.23 -4.18 -43.75
C PHE A 166 -2.75 -2.82 -43.28
N ASN A 167 -3.47 -2.09 -44.13
CA ASN A 167 -4.00 -0.78 -43.77
C ASN A 167 -4.95 -0.85 -42.57
N HIS A 168 -5.82 -1.86 -42.51
CA HIS A 168 -6.70 -2.08 -41.35
C HIS A 168 -5.89 -2.38 -40.08
N ALA A 169 -4.96 -3.34 -40.13
CA ALA A 169 -4.14 -3.71 -38.98
C ALA A 169 -3.26 -2.55 -38.48
N ALA A 170 -2.72 -1.74 -39.40
CA ALA A 170 -1.90 -0.58 -39.07
C ALA A 170 -2.72 0.51 -38.38
N LEU A 171 -3.94 0.80 -38.87
CA LEU A 171 -4.85 1.76 -38.25
C LEU A 171 -5.31 1.29 -36.86
N ASP A 172 -5.65 0.01 -36.71
CA ASP A 172 -6.01 -0.57 -35.42
C ASP A 172 -4.85 -0.44 -34.43
N TYR A 173 -3.63 -0.79 -34.86
CA TYR A 173 -2.47 -0.71 -33.99
C TYR A 173 -2.16 0.72 -33.54
N VAL A 174 -2.22 1.69 -34.46
CA VAL A 174 -2.07 3.12 -34.14
C VAL A 174 -3.18 3.61 -33.20
N ASN A 175 -4.41 3.15 -33.40
CA ASN A 175 -5.53 3.47 -32.52
C ASN A 175 -5.25 2.99 -31.09
N TYR A 176 -4.83 1.74 -30.92
CA TYR A 176 -4.53 1.17 -29.61
C TYR A 176 -3.36 1.87 -28.90
N ILE A 177 -2.27 2.16 -29.61
CA ILE A 177 -1.18 2.98 -29.07
C ILE A 177 -1.69 4.35 -28.63
N THR A 178 -2.47 5.02 -29.48
CA THR A 178 -2.99 6.36 -29.19
C THR A 178 -3.91 6.35 -27.97
N MET A 179 -4.78 5.35 -27.85
CA MET A 179 -5.65 5.18 -26.70
C MET A 179 -4.85 4.92 -25.42
N LEU A 180 -3.84 4.05 -25.45
CA LEU A 180 -2.97 3.78 -24.30
C LEU A 180 -2.24 5.06 -23.85
N GLN A 181 -1.68 5.83 -24.78
CA GLN A 181 -0.95 7.07 -24.49
C GLN A 181 -1.82 8.14 -23.84
N ASN A 182 -3.13 8.17 -24.15
CA ASN A 182 -4.07 9.09 -23.50
C ASN A 182 -4.59 8.51 -22.16
N ARG A 183 -4.89 7.20 -22.12
CA ARG A 183 -5.40 6.50 -20.94
C ARG A 183 -4.40 6.49 -19.78
N LYS A 184 -3.11 6.29 -20.06
CA LYS A 184 -2.05 6.24 -19.03
C LYS A 184 -2.03 7.48 -18.13
N ARG A 185 -2.38 8.66 -18.68
CA ARG A 185 -2.32 9.94 -17.96
C ARG A 185 -3.32 9.95 -16.80
N HIS A 186 -4.59 9.70 -17.10
CA HIS A 186 -5.62 9.75 -16.07
C HIS A 186 -5.60 8.51 -15.17
N GLU A 187 -5.22 7.34 -15.69
CA GLU A 187 -5.25 6.08 -14.93
C GLU A 187 -4.18 6.06 -13.82
N ILE A 188 -2.97 6.52 -14.14
CA ILE A 188 -1.88 6.60 -13.17
C ILE A 188 -2.18 7.71 -12.16
N LEU A 189 -2.61 8.89 -12.62
CA LEU A 189 -2.91 10.01 -11.73
C LEU A 189 -4.08 9.70 -10.79
N SER A 190 -5.16 9.09 -11.29
CA SER A 190 -6.31 8.73 -10.45
C SER A 190 -5.92 7.71 -9.38
N THR A 191 -5.15 6.69 -9.75
CA THR A 191 -4.70 5.65 -8.82
C THR A 191 -3.80 6.22 -7.72
N LEU A 192 -2.86 7.09 -8.07
CA LEU A 192 -1.98 7.73 -7.09
C LEU A 192 -2.75 8.73 -6.21
N LEU A 193 -3.67 9.50 -6.80
CA LEU A 193 -4.52 10.42 -6.03
C LEU A 193 -5.36 9.67 -5.00
N SER A 194 -6.02 8.57 -5.39
CA SER A 194 -6.79 7.75 -4.47
C SER A 194 -5.94 7.19 -3.33
N TYR A 195 -4.70 6.79 -3.61
CA TYR A 195 -3.79 6.33 -2.57
C TYR A 195 -3.39 7.45 -1.60
N ILE A 196 -3.06 8.64 -2.11
CA ILE A 196 -2.72 9.80 -1.26
C ILE A 196 -3.92 10.24 -0.42
N GLN A 197 -5.14 10.20 -0.96
CA GLN A 197 -6.36 10.47 -0.21
C GLN A 197 -6.56 9.45 0.92
N ALA A 198 -6.31 8.16 0.67
CA ALA A 198 -6.35 7.13 1.71
C ALA A 198 -5.30 7.38 2.81
N CYS A 199 -4.07 7.79 2.44
CA CYS A 199 -3.05 8.19 3.41
C CYS A 199 -3.50 9.40 4.24
N SER A 200 -4.09 10.42 3.60
CA SER A 200 -4.63 11.60 4.28
C SER A 200 -5.67 11.18 5.32
N THR A 201 -6.65 10.36 4.93
CA THR A 201 -7.68 9.85 5.84
C THR A 201 -7.07 9.08 7.01
N TYR A 202 -6.08 8.22 6.77
CA TYR A 202 -5.37 7.51 7.83
C TYR A 202 -4.73 8.45 8.86
N PHE A 203 -4.06 9.52 8.40
CA PHE A 203 -3.45 10.49 9.32
C PHE A 203 -4.50 11.28 10.09
N HIS A 204 -5.59 11.70 9.44
CA HIS A 204 -6.70 12.37 10.12
C HIS A 204 -7.32 11.48 11.21
N GLN A 205 -7.65 10.23 10.89
CA GLN A 205 -8.19 9.27 11.86
C GLN A 205 -7.25 9.06 13.05
N GLY A 206 -5.93 9.00 12.80
CA GLY A 206 -4.94 8.89 13.87
C GLY A 206 -4.83 10.16 14.73
N SER A 207 -4.97 11.35 14.13
CA SER A 207 -4.97 12.63 14.86
C SER A 207 -6.19 12.74 15.75
N ASP A 208 -7.38 12.51 15.18
CA ASP A 208 -8.66 12.58 15.90
C ASP A 208 -8.66 11.61 17.10
N LEU A 209 -8.16 10.38 16.90
CA LEU A 209 -8.02 9.41 18.00
C LEU A 209 -7.07 9.91 19.10
N CYS A 210 -5.94 10.52 18.75
CA CYS A 210 -5.01 11.05 19.76
C CYS A 210 -5.64 12.23 20.53
N GLU A 211 -6.42 13.06 19.86
CA GLU A 211 -7.15 14.17 20.49
C GLU A 211 -8.22 13.65 21.46
N ASP A 212 -9.00 12.65 21.05
CA ASP A 212 -10.01 12.00 21.89
C ASP A 212 -9.41 11.38 23.18
N PHE A 213 -8.19 10.84 23.09
CA PHE A 213 -7.46 10.30 24.24
C PHE A 213 -6.64 11.34 25.01
N GLY A 214 -6.59 12.59 24.54
CA GLY A 214 -5.71 13.63 25.10
C GLY A 214 -5.94 13.90 26.58
N ASP A 215 -7.19 14.00 27.01
CA ASP A 215 -7.53 14.23 28.43
C ASP A 215 -7.27 13.00 29.30
N PHE A 216 -7.46 11.80 28.75
CA PHE A 216 -7.08 10.56 29.42
C PHE A 216 -5.57 10.50 29.66
N PHE A 217 -4.75 10.85 28.66
CA PHE A 217 -3.29 10.86 28.83
C PHE A 217 -2.83 11.85 29.90
N LYS A 218 -3.38 13.06 29.93
CA LYS A 218 -3.06 14.06 30.96
C LYS A 218 -3.46 13.57 32.35
N THR A 219 -4.64 12.97 32.47
CA THR A 219 -5.14 12.45 33.76
C THR A 219 -4.27 11.30 34.25
N LEU A 220 -3.93 10.36 33.37
CA LEU A 220 -3.08 9.23 33.70
C LEU A 220 -1.67 9.66 34.10
N ASP A 221 -1.09 10.69 33.47
CA ASP A 221 0.23 11.21 33.85
C ASP A 221 0.24 11.76 35.28
N VAL A 222 -0.82 12.48 35.68
CA VAL A 222 -0.98 12.96 37.06
C VAL A 222 -1.16 11.79 38.03
N GLU A 223 -2.00 10.79 37.69
CA GLU A 223 -2.19 9.59 38.52
C GLU A 223 -0.89 8.81 38.72
N ILE A 224 -0.07 8.66 37.67
CA ILE A 224 1.27 8.07 37.77
C ILE A 224 2.18 8.87 38.70
N GLY A 225 2.12 10.21 38.64
CA GLY A 225 2.81 11.10 39.57
C GLY A 225 2.43 10.84 41.03
N ASN A 226 1.13 10.69 41.30
CA ASN A 226 0.62 10.38 42.63
C ASN A 226 1.08 9.01 43.12
N MET A 227 0.97 7.96 42.29
CA MET A 227 1.44 6.62 42.62
C MET A 227 2.94 6.59 42.96
N ARG A 228 3.76 7.35 42.25
CA ARG A 228 5.19 7.50 42.57
C ARG A 228 5.41 8.18 43.93
N GLY A 229 4.61 9.19 44.24
CA GLY A 229 4.63 9.87 45.54
C GLY A 229 4.28 8.94 46.70
N GLU A 230 3.20 8.17 46.55
CA GLU A 230 2.75 7.17 47.52
C GLU A 230 3.80 6.08 47.73
N TYR A 231 4.40 5.57 46.66
CA TYR A 231 5.50 4.61 46.72
C TYR A 231 6.69 5.15 47.54
N ASN A 232 7.11 6.39 47.30
CA ASN A 232 8.23 6.99 48.02
C ASN A 232 7.95 7.18 49.52
N LEU A 233 6.70 7.48 49.88
CA LEU A 233 6.29 7.57 51.29
C LEU A 233 6.32 6.18 51.93
N LEU A 234 5.77 5.17 51.26
CA LEU A 234 5.76 3.80 51.72
C LEU A 234 7.18 3.25 51.87
N ASP A 235 8.07 3.50 50.91
CA ASP A 235 9.47 3.07 50.98
C ASP A 235 10.18 3.63 52.23
N LYS A 236 10.01 4.92 52.52
CA LYS A 236 10.56 5.53 53.75
C LYS A 236 9.98 4.91 55.03
N GLN A 237 8.68 4.65 55.07
CA GLN A 237 8.05 3.99 56.20
C GLN A 237 8.59 2.57 56.38
N MET A 238 8.76 1.83 55.28
CA MET A 238 9.29 0.47 55.31
C MET A 238 10.78 0.43 55.67
N GLN A 239 11.58 1.44 55.32
CA GLN A 239 12.97 1.54 55.81
C GLN A 239 13.01 1.76 57.33
N ASN A 240 12.06 2.52 57.87
CA ASN A 240 11.93 2.75 59.30
C ASN A 240 11.21 1.62 60.05
N ARG A 241 10.87 0.49 59.41
CA ARG A 241 10.11 -0.62 60.01
C ARG A 241 10.63 -1.13 61.36
N HIS A 242 11.95 -1.05 61.60
CA HIS A 242 12.54 -1.51 62.86
C HIS A 242 12.17 -0.61 64.05
N THR A 243 11.76 0.64 63.84
CA THR A 243 11.28 1.50 64.93
C THR A 243 9.99 0.97 65.55
N CYS A 244 9.13 0.28 64.78
CA CYS A 244 7.92 -0.37 65.32
C CYS A 244 8.25 -1.44 66.38
N VAL A 245 9.37 -2.16 66.24
CA VAL A 245 9.78 -3.16 67.25
C VAL A 245 10.19 -2.47 68.55
N ASN A 246 10.92 -1.36 68.45
CA ASN A 246 11.34 -0.58 69.60
C ASN A 246 10.14 0.06 70.32
N GLU A 247 9.17 0.58 69.58
CA GLU A 247 7.93 1.15 70.15
C GLU A 247 7.05 0.10 70.84
N LEU A 248 7.02 -1.14 70.34
CA LEU A 248 6.33 -2.26 71.00
C LEU A 248 7.04 -2.69 72.28
N ALA A 249 8.37 -2.72 72.31
CA ALA A 249 9.14 -3.01 73.51
C ALA A 249 8.90 -1.94 74.59
N ASP A 250 8.96 -0.66 74.21
CA ASP A 250 8.72 0.48 75.12
C ASP A 250 7.28 0.49 75.69
N ASN A 251 6.29 0.13 74.88
CA ASN A 251 4.89 0.03 75.35
C ASN A 251 4.64 -1.22 76.20
N GLY A 252 5.34 -2.33 75.93
CA GLY A 252 5.33 -3.52 76.76
C GLY A 252 5.93 -3.27 78.15
N GLU A 253 7.05 -2.54 78.23
CA GLU A 253 7.66 -2.13 79.49
C GLU A 253 6.78 -1.16 80.29
N LYS A 254 6.12 -0.19 79.64
CA LYS A 254 5.15 0.71 80.30
C LYS A 254 3.91 -0.03 80.83
N SER A 255 3.45 -1.07 80.14
CA SER A 255 2.31 -1.89 80.58
C SER A 255 2.67 -2.82 81.75
N LEU A 256 3.90 -3.36 81.77
CA LEU A 256 4.43 -4.11 82.91
C LEU A 256 4.67 -3.20 84.13
N ALA A 257 5.16 -1.97 83.90
CA ALA A 257 5.35 -0.99 84.97
C ALA A 257 4.03 -0.55 85.62
N SER A 258 2.96 -0.35 84.84
CA SER A 258 1.66 0.04 85.38
C SER A 258 0.95 -1.07 86.17
N LEU A 259 1.13 -2.34 85.78
CA LEU A 259 0.66 -3.51 86.55
C LEU A 259 1.42 -3.67 87.87
N SER A 260 2.70 -3.30 87.93
CA SER A 260 3.50 -3.35 89.16
C SER A 260 3.16 -2.24 90.17
N SER A 261 2.57 -1.13 89.72
CA SER A 261 2.20 0.02 90.56
C SER A 261 0.81 -0.04 91.21
N GLY A 262 -0.01 -1.06 90.89
CA GLY A 262 -1.40 -1.19 91.38
C GLY A 262 -1.58 -2.07 92.62
N GLY A 263 -0.51 -2.62 93.22
CA GLY A 263 -0.57 -3.63 94.28
C GLY A 263 -0.26 -3.15 95.71
N GLY A 264 -0.28 -1.85 95.98
CA GLY A 264 0.05 -1.30 97.30
C GLY A 264 -0.91 -0.19 97.72
N GLY A 265 -2.00 -0.56 98.37
CA GLY A 265 -2.98 0.35 98.97
C GLY A 265 -4.03 -0.44 99.75
#